data_AF-A0A9D7CZB5-F1
#
_entry.id   AF-A0A9D7CZB5-F1
#
_cell.length_a   1.000
_cell.length_b   1.000
_cell.length_c   1.000
_cell.angle_alpha   90.00
_cell.angle_beta   90.00
_cell.angle_gamma   90.00
#
_symmetry.space_group_name_H-M   'P 1'
#
loop_
_entity.id
_entity.type
_entity.pdbx_description
1 polymer ?
#
loop_
_entity_poly.entity_id
_entity_poly.type
_entity_poly.pdbx_seq_one_letter_code
_entity_poly.pdbx_strand_id
1 'polypeptide(L)' 'MQSMNRPVDRGFVKAVAYKRTLTGALSLVGAVVMTAMAMSRGDRSLLPLAAAVIFVVSGSWALRDGLRLFRDLRVGSER' A
#
# COMPACT_ATOMS: atom_id res chain seq x y z
N MET A 1 -10.10 22.45 26.12
CA MET A 1 -10.31 22.32 24.67
C MET A 1 -11.00 20.98 24.41
N GLN A 2 -12.31 20.98 24.15
CA GLN A 2 -13.05 19.77 23.77
C GLN A 2 -12.56 19.36 22.37
N SER A 3 -11.90 18.20 22.27
CA SER A 3 -11.65 17.57 20.97
C SER A 3 -13.01 17.20 20.38
N MET A 4 -13.47 17.94 19.38
CA MET A 4 -14.63 17.56 18.58
C MET A 4 -14.34 16.17 17.99
N ASN A 5 -14.90 15.14 18.61
CA ASN A 5 -14.83 13.77 18.13
C ASN A 5 -15.75 13.70 16.91
N ARG A 6 -15.26 14.14 15.75
CA ARG A 6 -16.00 14.07 14.50
C ARG A 6 -16.34 12.59 14.28
N PRO A 7 -17.62 12.23 14.07
CA PRO A 7 -17.98 10.85 13.77
C PRO A 7 -17.27 10.48 12.46
N VAL A 8 -16.20 9.69 12.57
CA VAL A 8 -15.47 9.19 11.41
C VAL A 8 -16.30 8.06 10.82
N ASP A 9 -16.74 8.25 9.57
CA ASP A 9 -17.51 7.25 8.85
C ASP A 9 -16.68 5.97 8.65
N ARG A 10 -17.13 4.86 9.24
CA ARG A 10 -16.45 3.56 9.18
C ARG A 10 -16.38 3.01 7.75
N GLY A 11 -17.36 3.31 6.91
CA GLY A 11 -17.38 2.95 5.49
C GLY A 11 -16.29 3.68 4.71
N PHE A 12 -16.12 4.97 4.96
CA PHE A 12 -15.03 5.75 4.38
C PHE A 12 -13.65 5.21 4.78
N VAL A 13 -13.45 4.90 6.07
CA VAL A 13 -12.17 4.31 6.55
C VAL A 13 -11.91 2.94 5.93
N LYS A 14 -12.94 2.10 5.78
CA LYS A 14 -12.83 0.81 5.06
C LYS A 14 -12.42 1.01 3.60
N ALA A 15 -13.01 1.97 2.91
CA ALA A 15 -12.67 2.28 1.52
C ALA A 15 -11.21 2.75 1.38
N VAL A 16 -10.73 3.59 2.32
CA VAL A 16 -9.33 4.04 2.36
C VAL A 16 -8.38 2.87 2.63
N ALA A 17 -8.71 2.00 3.59
CA ALA A 17 -7.92 0.82 3.91
C ALA A 17 -7.81 -0.12 2.71
N TYR A 18 -8.92 -0.34 2.01
CA TYR A 18 -8.96 -1.16 0.79
C TYR A 18 -8.11 -0.56 -0.33
N LYS A 19 -8.27 0.74 -0.61
CA LYS A 19 -7.45 1.44 -1.60
C LYS A 19 -5.97 1.33 -1.29
N ARG A 20 -5.54 1.59 -0.04
CA ARG A 20 -4.13 1.50 0.36
C ARG A 20 -3.56 0.10 0.23
N THR A 21 -4.34 -0.91 0.61
CA THR A 21 -3.96 -2.32 0.49
C THR A 21 -3.80 -2.71 -0.98
N LEU A 22 -4.75 -2.34 -1.85
CA LEU A 22 -4.68 -2.59 -3.29
C LEU A 22 -3.50 -1.87 -3.94
N THR A 23 -3.30 -0.58 -3.66
CA THR A 23 -2.16 0.18 -4.19
C THR A 23 -0.84 -0.43 -3.75
N GLY A 24 -0.73 -0.86 -2.48
CA GLY A 24 0.45 -1.53 -1.97
C GLY A 24 0.74 -2.85 -2.69
N ALA A 25 -0.28 -3.71 -2.84
CA ALA A 25 -0.16 -4.99 -3.53
C ALA A 25 0.20 -4.81 -5.01
N LEU A 26 -0.48 -3.91 -5.72
CA LEU A 26 -0.19 -3.63 -7.13
C LEU A 26 1.22 -3.06 -7.34
N SER A 27 1.71 -2.26 -6.39
CA SER A 27 3.07 -1.71 -6.45
C SER A 27 4.13 -2.82 -6.36
N LEU A 28 3.91 -3.81 -5.49
CA LEU A 28 4.80 -4.96 -5.37
C LEU A 28 4.78 -5.82 -6.64
N VAL A 29 3.60 -6.07 -7.20
CA VAL A 29 3.48 -6.77 -8.49
C VAL A 29 4.19 -6.00 -9.60
N GLY A 30 4.01 -4.68 -9.66
CA GLY A 30 4.67 -3.81 -10.63
C GLY A 30 6.21 -3.87 -10.54
N ALA A 31 6.76 -3.91 -9.32
CA ALA A 31 8.20 -4.07 -9.12
C ALA A 31 8.73 -5.39 -9.69
N VAL A 32 8.01 -6.49 -9.45
CA VAL A 32 8.38 -7.83 -9.96
C VAL A 32 8.31 -7.84 -11.49
N VAL A 33 7.22 -7.34 -12.07
CA VAL A 33 7.04 -7.30 -13.53
C VAL A 33 8.12 -6.46 -14.21
N MET A 34 8.41 -5.26 -13.68
CA MET A 34 9.46 -4.41 -14.25
C MET A 34 10.84 -5.04 -14.14
N THR A 35 11.16 -5.67 -13.01
CA THR A 35 12.45 -6.36 -12.84
C THR A 35 12.56 -7.52 -13.83
N ALA A 36 11.52 -8.35 -13.97
CA ALA A 36 11.48 -9.46 -14.92
C ALA A 36 11.63 -8.97 -16.38
N MET A 37 10.95 -7.88 -16.75
CA MET A 37 11.07 -7.28 -18.08
C MET A 37 12.48 -6.75 -18.34
N ALA A 38 13.08 -6.03 -17.38
CA ALA A 38 14.44 -5.52 -17.50
C ALA A 38 15.46 -6.66 -17.70
N MET A 39 15.32 -7.74 -16.92
CA MET A 39 16.14 -8.94 -17.06
C MET A 39 15.97 -9.61 -18.44
N SER A 40 14.73 -9.74 -18.93
CA SER A 40 14.47 -10.35 -20.25
C SER A 40 15.07 -9.59 -21.43
N ARG A 41 15.25 -8.27 -21.28
CA ARG A 41 15.84 -7.40 -22.31
C ARG A 41 17.35 -7.26 -22.18
N GLY A 42 17.96 -7.83 -21.14
CA GLY A 42 19.38 -7.66 -20.85
C GLY A 42 19.76 -6.21 -20.50
N ASP A 43 18.79 -5.40 -20.05
CA ASP A 43 19.01 -3.99 -19.75
C ASP A 43 19.87 -3.86 -18.49
N ARG A 44 21.06 -3.26 -18.63
CA ARG A 44 21.99 -3.00 -17.51
C ARG A 44 21.77 -1.62 -16.86
N SER A 45 20.72 -0.91 -17.27
CA SER A 45 20.36 0.37 -16.68
C SER A 45 19.99 0.22 -15.21
N LEU A 46 20.42 1.19 -14.39
CA LEU A 46 20.05 1.27 -12.98
C LEU A 46 18.61 1.75 -12.76
N LEU A 47 17.98 2.33 -13.80
CA LEU A 47 16.63 2.88 -13.72
C LEU A 47 15.55 1.86 -13.34
N PRO A 48 15.43 0.69 -14.01
CA PRO A 48 14.44 -0.33 -13.62
C PRO A 48 14.66 -0.86 -12.21
N LEU A 49 15.93 -0.97 -11.78
CA LEU A 49 16.27 -1.39 -10.42
C LEU A 49 15.86 -0.32 -9.39
N ALA A 50 16.17 0.95 -9.64
CA ALA A 50 15.77 2.06 -8.77
C ALA A 50 14.24 2.18 -8.70
N ALA A 51 13.54 2.03 -9.84
CA ALA A 51 12.09 1.99 -9.88
C ALA A 51 11.56 0.82 -9.04
N ALA A 52 12.07 -0.40 -9.23
CA ALA A 52 11.67 -1.57 -8.45
C ALA A 52 11.82 -1.33 -6.94
N VAL A 53 12.94 -0.73 -6.49
CA VAL A 53 13.14 -0.37 -5.08
C VAL A 53 12.09 0.63 -4.59
N ILE A 54 11.81 1.69 -5.35
CA ILE A 54 10.79 2.69 -4.99
C ILE A 54 9.42 2.02 -4.89
N PHE A 55 9.04 1.18 -5.86
CA PHE A 55 7.78 0.44 -5.86
C PHE A 55 7.66 -0.53 -4.68
N VAL A 56 8.75 -1.21 -4.31
CA VAL A 56 8.76 -2.10 -3.14
C VAL A 56 8.61 -1.29 -1.86
N VAL A 57 9.42 -0.25 -1.65
CA VAL A 57 9.39 0.54 -0.41
C VAL A 57 8.03 1.24 -0.23
N SER A 58 7.55 1.93 -1.27
CA SER A 58 6.25 2.60 -1.22
C SER A 58 5.09 1.61 -1.13
N GLY A 59 5.16 0.49 -1.86
CA GLY A 59 4.15 -0.56 -1.87
C GLY A 59 4.02 -1.27 -0.52
N SER A 60 5.13 -1.69 0.08
CA SER A 60 5.14 -2.32 1.40
C SER A 60 4.63 -1.39 2.49
N TRP A 61 4.97 -0.10 2.43
CA TRP A 61 4.46 0.88 3.38
C TRP A 61 2.94 1.07 3.26
N ALA A 62 2.43 1.27 2.04
CA ALA A 62 1.00 1.43 1.79
C ALA A 62 0.20 0.17 2.17
N LEU A 63 0.75 -1.01 1.90
CA LEU A 63 0.15 -2.28 2.27
C LEU A 63 0.07 -2.44 3.80
N ARG A 64 1.18 -2.19 4.50
CA ARG A 64 1.23 -2.25 5.96
C ARG A 64 0.23 -1.29 6.61
N ASP A 65 0.13 -0.08 6.08
CA ASP A 65 -0.80 0.92 6.58
C ASP A 65 -2.27 0.51 6.34
N GLY A 66 -2.60 0.01 5.15
CA GLY A 66 -3.94 -0.52 4.84
C GLY A 66 -4.33 -1.69 5.74
N LEU A 67 -3.42 -2.63 5.98
CA LEU A 67 -3.64 -3.76 6.88
C LEU A 67 -3.82 -3.32 8.34
N ARG A 68 -3.06 -2.30 8.77
CA ARG A 68 -3.23 -1.71 10.10
C ARG A 68 -4.62 -1.10 10.26
N LEU A 69 -5.09 -0.32 9.28
CA LEU A 69 -6.44 0.25 9.28
C LEU A 69 -7.51 -0.84 9.33
N PHE A 70 -7.37 -1.91 8.56
CA PHE A 70 -8.30 -3.04 8.63
C PHE A 70 -8.33 -3.71 10.00
N ARG A 71 -7.18 -3.88 10.65
CA ARG A 71 -7.09 -4.43 12.00
C ARG A 71 -7.78 -3.52 13.01
N ASP A 72 -7.49 -2.22 12.96
CA ASP A 72 -8.05 -1.24 13.89
C ASP A 72 -9.58 -1.13 13.72
N LEU A 73 -10.08 -1.24 12.48
CA LEU A 73 -11.52 -1.31 12.18
C LEU A 73 -12.19 -2.58 12.73
N ARG A 74 -11.48 -3.72 12.72
CA ARG A 74 -11.99 -4.99 13.25
C ARG A 74 -12.09 -4.95 14.77
N VAL A 75 -11.04 -4.47 15.44
CA VAL A 75 -11.01 -4.33 16.91
C VAL A 75 -12.04 -3.29 17.39
N GLY A 76 -12.24 -2.21 16.65
CA GLY A 76 -13.28 -1.20 16.95
C GLY A 76 -14.71 -1.66 16.69
N SER A 77 -14.93 -2.87 16.15
CA SER A 77 -16.25 -3.47 15.95
C SER A 77 -16.71 -4.34 17.12
N GLU A 78 -15.81 -4.71 18.05
CA GLU A 78 -16.09 -5.57 19.20
C GLU A 78 -16.36 -4.77 20.50
N ARG A 79 -16.38 -3.44 20.42
CA ARG A 79 -16.79 -2.51 21.48
C ARG A 79 -18.03 -1.74 21.05
#